data_AF-A0A953GDE8-F1
#
_entry.id   AF-A0A953GDE8-F1
#
_cell.length_a   1.000
_cell.length_b   1.000
_cell.length_c   1.000
_cell.angle_alpha   90.00
_cell.angle_beta   90.00
_cell.angle_gamma   90.00
#
_symmetry.space_group_name_H-M   'P 1'
#
loop_
_entity.id
_entity.type
_entity.pdbx_description
1 polymer ?
#
loop_
_entity_poly.entity_id
_entity_poly.type
_entity_poly.pdbx_seq_one_letter_code
_entity_poly.pdbx_strand_id
1 'polypeptide(L)'
;MRIALRTSGGRGEYEMAGSQGDITLANVFNKRIILELVPGLLIDTGSELMRKDGKPRIRLVEKWGEHSYLTIASLLLLPKPIRELGKTIGGGRLQIRDSTFSITVINFAISKLTNEKITIRPTEIILQNYENISSKIDFAERLQLVFSLWDVVKNSSTKTADINNYILTHEQSVLTGNLKELEKSANGIRKYTHSENDPLRQMLHDFGISGDNTYTMGIHPEFAEVPEDDDRSSDEIKSEIIKKWRLLAVRGAGGERFRRLVHEAYGSKCIFTGSYLPSTILNPLPGVDAAHILPWSIHNINKVQNGICLNKLCHWAFDSGILRMNFDSKSNQYTVNVPDNFIDLHRENKIDLSYFIKIQGAIPRDNLPFNQDLWPSPEFINKFNETW
;
A
#
# COMPACT_ATOMS: atom_id res chain seq x y z
N MET A 1 -5.91 -16.16 -2.25
CA MET A 1 -7.35 -16.06 -2.59
C MET A 1 -7.63 -14.96 -3.61
N ARG A 2 -8.79 -15.05 -4.31
CA ARG A 2 -9.20 -14.09 -5.34
C ARG A 2 -10.70 -13.84 -5.40
N ILE A 3 -11.09 -12.66 -5.89
CA ILE A 3 -12.45 -12.35 -6.35
C ILE A 3 -12.42 -12.40 -7.89
N ALA A 4 -13.16 -13.32 -8.51
CA ALA A 4 -13.18 -13.53 -9.95
C ALA A 4 -14.54 -13.24 -10.56
N LEU A 5 -14.55 -12.57 -11.71
CA LEU A 5 -15.73 -12.38 -12.55
C LEU A 5 -16.02 -13.69 -13.29
N ARG A 6 -17.19 -14.28 -13.06
CA ARG A 6 -17.69 -15.42 -13.83
C ARG A 6 -18.71 -14.95 -14.86
N THR A 7 -18.46 -15.22 -16.14
CA THR A 7 -19.37 -14.91 -17.24
C THR A 7 -20.25 -16.12 -17.54
N SER A 8 -21.58 -15.93 -17.60
CA SER A 8 -22.54 -16.99 -17.97
C SER A 8 -23.64 -16.41 -18.86
N GLY A 9 -23.25 -15.86 -20.02
CA GLY A 9 -24.18 -15.34 -21.04
C GLY A 9 -24.95 -14.05 -20.70
N GLY A 10 -24.63 -13.38 -19.58
CA GLY A 10 -25.25 -12.13 -19.15
C GLY A 10 -24.24 -11.16 -18.53
N ARG A 11 -24.67 -10.32 -17.58
CA ARG A 11 -23.83 -9.27 -16.97
C ARG A 11 -22.54 -9.79 -16.30
N GLY A 12 -22.44 -11.09 -16.05
CA GLY A 12 -21.37 -11.72 -15.28
C GLY A 12 -21.50 -11.44 -13.78
N GLU A 13 -20.93 -12.25 -12.92
CA GLU A 13 -21.13 -12.21 -11.47
C GLU A 13 -19.80 -12.47 -10.74
N TYR A 14 -19.50 -11.68 -9.70
CA TYR A 14 -18.27 -11.86 -8.93
C TYR A 14 -18.40 -12.97 -7.89
N GLU A 15 -17.45 -13.89 -7.91
CA GLU A 15 -17.30 -14.99 -6.97
C GLU A 15 -15.98 -14.91 -6.23
N MET A 16 -15.93 -15.36 -4.97
CA MET A 16 -14.67 -15.55 -4.25
C MET A 16 -14.20 -16.99 -4.40
N ALA A 17 -12.89 -17.19 -4.57
CA ALA A 17 -12.30 -18.52 -4.69
C ALA A 17 -10.87 -18.61 -4.12
N GLY A 18 -10.43 -19.84 -3.89
CA GLY A 18 -9.12 -20.20 -3.36
C GLY A 18 -9.02 -20.31 -1.84
N SER A 19 -7.78 -20.35 -1.36
CA SER A 19 -7.41 -20.41 0.06
C SER A 19 -6.18 -19.52 0.37
N GLN A 20 -5.87 -19.35 1.66
CA GLN A 20 -4.64 -18.73 2.17
C GLN A 20 -4.23 -19.41 3.47
N GLY A 21 -3.13 -20.16 3.47
CA GLY A 21 -2.76 -21.05 4.57
C GLY A 21 -3.96 -21.91 4.99
N ASP A 22 -4.30 -21.91 6.29
CA ASP A 22 -5.43 -22.67 6.81
C ASP A 22 -6.82 -22.04 6.55
N ILE A 23 -6.88 -20.84 5.94
CA ILE A 23 -8.13 -20.14 5.68
C ILE A 23 -8.71 -20.57 4.33
N THR A 24 -9.90 -21.16 4.37
CA THR A 24 -10.63 -21.61 3.18
C THR A 24 -11.90 -20.78 2.95
N LEU A 25 -12.55 -20.97 1.80
CA LEU A 25 -13.86 -20.37 1.51
C LEU A 25 -14.92 -20.62 2.59
N ALA A 26 -14.88 -21.78 3.26
CA ALA A 26 -15.86 -22.12 4.30
C ALA A 26 -15.80 -21.14 5.48
N ASN A 27 -14.60 -20.61 5.78
CA ASN A 27 -14.38 -19.71 6.91
C ASN A 27 -14.88 -18.28 6.66
N VAL A 28 -15.10 -17.91 5.39
CA VAL A 28 -15.33 -16.52 4.97
C VAL A 28 -16.76 -16.23 4.52
N PHE A 29 -17.65 -17.24 4.51
CA PHE A 29 -19.07 -17.02 4.22
C PHE A 29 -19.77 -16.18 5.30
N ASN A 30 -20.72 -15.37 4.85
CA ASN A 30 -21.52 -14.45 5.68
C ASN A 30 -20.62 -13.50 6.49
N LYS A 31 -19.54 -13.05 5.86
CA LYS A 31 -18.60 -12.06 6.41
C LYS A 31 -18.65 -10.81 5.56
N ARG A 32 -18.66 -9.65 6.23
CA ARG A 32 -18.53 -8.34 5.62
C ARG A 32 -17.14 -8.16 5.03
N ILE A 33 -17.06 -7.75 3.77
CA ILE A 33 -15.81 -7.52 3.05
C ILE A 33 -15.32 -6.10 3.33
N ILE A 34 -14.18 -6.02 4.01
CA ILE A 34 -13.46 -4.78 4.28
C ILE A 34 -12.19 -4.77 3.43
N LEU A 35 -11.98 -3.71 2.65
CA LEU A 35 -10.72 -3.50 1.94
C LEU A 35 -9.73 -2.80 2.88
N GLU A 36 -8.53 -3.35 3.03
CA GLU A 36 -7.42 -2.65 3.66
C GLU A 36 -6.44 -2.23 2.57
N LEU A 37 -6.28 -0.92 2.38
CA LEU A 37 -5.43 -0.40 1.29
C LEU A 37 -3.96 -0.37 1.72
N VAL A 38 -3.74 0.08 2.95
CA VAL A 38 -2.48 0.09 3.69
C VAL A 38 -2.80 -0.24 5.14
N PRO A 39 -1.85 -0.72 5.96
CA PRO A 39 -2.10 -1.05 7.36
C PRO A 39 -2.90 0.03 8.11
N GLY A 40 -4.07 -0.35 8.59
CA GLY A 40 -5.00 0.50 9.35
C GLY A 40 -5.89 1.45 8.52
N LEU A 41 -5.72 1.53 7.20
CA LEU A 41 -6.65 2.26 6.32
C LEU A 41 -7.67 1.29 5.73
N LEU A 42 -8.86 1.29 6.32
CA LEU A 42 -9.94 0.34 6.04
C LEU A 42 -11.10 1.01 5.31
N ILE A 43 -11.66 0.33 4.31
CA ILE A 43 -12.85 0.74 3.59
C ILE A 43 -13.86 -0.40 3.63
N ASP A 44 -15.00 -0.16 4.28
CA ASP A 44 -16.13 -1.07 4.21
C ASP A 44 -16.79 -0.96 2.84
N THR A 45 -16.91 -2.08 2.14
CA THR A 45 -17.52 -2.13 0.80
C THR A 45 -19.05 -2.11 0.84
N GLY A 46 -19.68 -2.36 1.98
CA GLY A 46 -21.13 -2.60 2.00
C GLY A 46 -21.53 -3.98 1.47
N SER A 47 -20.56 -4.88 1.27
CA SER A 47 -20.76 -6.16 0.59
C SER A 47 -20.34 -7.37 1.43
N GLU A 48 -21.04 -8.49 1.24
CA GLU A 48 -20.80 -9.76 1.92
C GLU A 48 -20.62 -10.91 0.93
N LEU A 49 -19.81 -11.89 1.31
CA LEU A 49 -19.75 -13.16 0.62
C LEU A 49 -20.92 -14.05 1.05
N MET A 50 -21.78 -14.41 0.11
CA MET A 50 -22.96 -15.24 0.36
C MET A 50 -22.92 -16.50 -0.50
N ARG A 51 -23.50 -17.58 0.02
CA ARG A 51 -23.79 -18.77 -0.77
C ARG A 51 -25.12 -18.57 -1.50
N LYS A 52 -25.10 -18.47 -2.82
CA LYS A 52 -26.29 -18.36 -3.67
C LYS A 52 -26.21 -19.37 -4.81
N ASP A 53 -27.23 -20.20 -4.96
CA ASP A 53 -27.29 -21.27 -5.96
C ASP A 53 -26.06 -22.19 -5.90
N GLY A 54 -25.59 -22.47 -4.68
CA GLY A 54 -24.37 -23.27 -4.44
C GLY A 54 -23.05 -22.55 -4.71
N LYS A 55 -23.08 -21.29 -5.19
CA LYS A 55 -21.88 -20.52 -5.59
C LYS A 55 -21.52 -19.42 -4.59
N PRO A 56 -20.21 -19.13 -4.40
CA PRO A 56 -19.72 -18.13 -3.45
C PRO A 56 -19.80 -16.71 -4.03
N ARG A 57 -20.98 -16.10 -4.05
CA ARG A 57 -21.26 -14.80 -4.71
C ARG A 57 -21.10 -13.62 -3.76
N ILE A 58 -20.59 -12.50 -4.28
CA ILE A 58 -20.56 -11.23 -3.52
C ILE A 58 -21.86 -10.46 -3.70
N ARG A 59 -22.44 -9.99 -2.59
CA ARG A 59 -23.71 -9.26 -2.57
C ARG A 59 -23.59 -7.97 -1.78
N LEU A 60 -24.22 -6.90 -2.30
CA LEU A 60 -24.43 -5.69 -1.53
C LEU A 60 -25.53 -5.96 -0.51
N VAL A 61 -25.24 -5.67 0.74
CA VAL A 61 -26.20 -5.78 1.85
C VAL A 61 -26.57 -4.41 2.41
N GLU A 62 -25.82 -3.37 2.03
CA GLU A 62 -26.12 -1.97 2.33
C GLU A 62 -26.62 -1.21 1.12
N LYS A 63 -27.52 -0.24 1.35
CA LYS A 63 -27.98 0.68 0.30
C LYS A 63 -26.88 1.59 -0.23
N TRP A 64 -25.90 1.92 0.61
CA TRP A 64 -24.76 2.76 0.25
C TRP A 64 -23.57 1.94 -0.28
N GLY A 65 -23.65 0.61 -0.22
CA GLY A 65 -22.57 -0.29 -0.57
C GLY A 65 -22.22 -0.25 -2.06
N GLU A 66 -20.97 -0.58 -2.37
CA GLU A 66 -20.47 -0.68 -3.73
C GLU A 66 -19.64 -1.95 -3.88
N HIS A 67 -19.74 -2.59 -5.07
CA HIS A 67 -18.96 -3.80 -5.32
C HIS A 67 -17.46 -3.48 -5.37
N SER A 68 -16.65 -4.37 -4.81
CA SER A 68 -15.20 -4.16 -4.67
C SER A 68 -14.49 -3.77 -5.97
N TYR A 69 -14.92 -4.27 -7.14
CA TYR A 69 -14.32 -3.91 -8.42
C TYR A 69 -14.52 -2.43 -8.80
N LEU A 70 -15.69 -1.85 -8.49
CA LEU A 70 -15.95 -0.42 -8.73
C LEU A 70 -15.23 0.45 -7.70
N THR A 71 -15.26 0.03 -6.44
CA THR A 71 -14.53 0.71 -5.36
C THR A 71 -13.04 0.75 -5.69
N ILE A 72 -12.43 -0.38 -6.07
CA ILE A 72 -11.02 -0.45 -6.50
C ILE A 72 -10.78 0.43 -7.74
N ALA A 73 -11.68 0.45 -8.72
CA ALA A 73 -11.52 1.32 -9.88
C ALA A 73 -11.55 2.80 -9.53
N SER A 74 -12.38 3.22 -8.58
CA SER A 74 -12.39 4.59 -8.08
C SER A 74 -11.12 4.88 -7.28
N LEU A 75 -10.73 3.99 -6.34
CA LEU A 75 -9.51 4.13 -5.53
C LEU A 75 -8.24 4.30 -6.34
N LEU A 76 -8.10 3.53 -7.42
CA LEU A 76 -6.91 3.53 -8.28
C LEU A 76 -7.02 4.52 -9.44
N LEU A 77 -8.05 5.37 -9.45
CA LEU A 77 -8.34 6.32 -10.53
C LEU A 77 -8.27 5.66 -11.93
N LEU A 78 -8.86 4.47 -12.05
CA LEU A 78 -9.01 3.78 -13.33
C LEU A 78 -10.18 4.38 -14.13
N PRO A 79 -10.17 4.26 -15.48
CA PRO A 79 -11.40 4.40 -16.27
C PRO A 79 -12.51 3.49 -15.73
N LYS A 80 -13.79 3.82 -15.97
CA LYS A 80 -14.88 3.06 -15.36
C LYS A 80 -14.95 1.67 -16.01
N PRO A 81 -14.74 0.56 -15.25
CA PRO A 81 -14.71 -0.77 -15.83
C PRO A 81 -16.12 -1.21 -16.26
N ILE A 82 -16.21 -1.94 -17.37
CA ILE A 82 -17.43 -2.61 -17.77
C ILE A 82 -17.48 -3.97 -17.09
N ARG A 83 -18.62 -4.33 -16.50
CA ARG A 83 -18.81 -5.66 -15.89
C ARG A 83 -19.05 -6.75 -16.92
N GLU A 84 -19.73 -6.42 -18.02
CA GLU A 84 -20.06 -7.35 -19.09
C GLU A 84 -18.87 -7.50 -20.03
N LEU A 85 -18.06 -8.56 -19.85
CA LEU A 85 -16.84 -8.76 -20.64
C LEU A 85 -17.08 -8.69 -22.15
N GLY A 86 -18.19 -9.27 -22.63
CA GLY A 86 -18.56 -9.25 -24.05
C GLY A 86 -18.96 -7.88 -24.61
N LYS A 87 -19.14 -6.85 -23.77
CA LYS A 87 -19.39 -5.45 -24.21
C LYS A 87 -18.13 -4.59 -24.22
N THR A 88 -16.97 -5.15 -23.85
CA THR A 88 -15.71 -4.42 -23.93
C THR A 88 -15.29 -4.22 -25.38
N ILE A 89 -14.44 -3.22 -25.63
CA ILE A 89 -13.91 -2.92 -26.98
C ILE A 89 -12.50 -3.53 -27.12
N GLY A 90 -12.24 -4.14 -28.28
CA GLY A 90 -11.00 -4.82 -28.65
C GLY A 90 -10.04 -3.89 -29.38
N GLY A 91 -8.89 -4.42 -29.82
CA GLY A 91 -7.89 -3.60 -30.52
C GLY A 91 -6.45 -4.09 -30.42
N GLY A 92 -6.23 -5.39 -30.24
CA GLY A 92 -4.90 -6.01 -30.27
C GLY A 92 -4.10 -5.90 -28.96
N ARG A 93 -3.93 -4.69 -28.40
CA ARG A 93 -3.38 -4.50 -27.03
C ARG A 93 -4.45 -3.94 -26.12
N LEU A 94 -4.48 -4.40 -24.87
CA LEU A 94 -5.42 -3.89 -23.88
C LEU A 94 -5.11 -2.43 -23.60
N GLN A 95 -6.03 -1.55 -23.99
CA GLN A 95 -5.97 -0.13 -23.67
C GLN A 95 -6.62 0.07 -22.30
N ILE A 96 -6.09 0.96 -21.47
CA ILE A 96 -6.72 1.33 -20.20
C ILE A 96 -7.55 2.60 -20.44
N ARG A 97 -8.73 2.42 -21.03
CA ARG A 97 -9.67 3.49 -21.43
C ARG A 97 -11.10 3.10 -21.10
N ASP A 98 -12.03 4.04 -21.17
CA ASP A 98 -13.44 3.73 -20.95
C ASP A 98 -13.92 2.63 -21.91
N SER A 99 -14.71 1.70 -21.38
CA SER A 99 -15.31 0.59 -22.14
C SER A 99 -14.36 -0.45 -22.76
N THR A 100 -13.06 -0.38 -22.52
CA THR A 100 -12.09 -1.30 -23.14
C THR A 100 -11.76 -2.53 -22.30
N PHE A 101 -12.15 -2.56 -21.02
CA PHE A 101 -11.82 -3.66 -20.13
C PHE A 101 -12.88 -3.94 -19.06
N SER A 102 -12.84 -5.17 -18.56
CA SER A 102 -13.45 -5.61 -17.31
C SER A 102 -12.36 -5.92 -16.29
N ILE A 103 -12.64 -5.67 -15.00
CA ILE A 103 -11.84 -6.26 -13.91
C ILE A 103 -12.29 -7.70 -13.76
N THR A 104 -11.48 -8.65 -14.21
CA THR A 104 -11.83 -10.08 -14.19
C THR A 104 -11.34 -10.79 -12.95
N VAL A 105 -10.22 -10.37 -12.35
CA VAL A 105 -9.71 -10.94 -11.11
C VAL A 105 -9.19 -9.84 -10.19
N ILE A 106 -9.48 -9.97 -8.90
CA ILE A 106 -8.87 -9.19 -7.81
C ILE A 106 -8.20 -10.21 -6.90
N ASN A 107 -6.89 -10.34 -7.00
CA ASN A 107 -6.10 -11.11 -6.05
C ASN A 107 -5.95 -10.32 -4.76
N PHE A 108 -6.02 -11.01 -3.63
CA PHE A 108 -5.90 -10.37 -2.33
C PHE A 108 -5.28 -11.31 -1.29
N ALA A 109 -4.66 -10.68 -0.30
CA ALA A 109 -4.25 -11.31 0.95
C ALA A 109 -5.31 -11.07 2.04
N ILE A 110 -5.56 -12.05 2.90
CA ILE A 110 -6.36 -11.84 4.11
C ILE A 110 -5.45 -11.22 5.17
N SER A 111 -5.80 -10.04 5.66
CA SER A 111 -5.06 -9.39 6.74
C SER A 111 -5.67 -9.65 8.12
N LYS A 112 -7.00 -9.77 8.20
CA LYS A 112 -7.71 -10.08 9.43
C LYS A 112 -9.02 -10.81 9.13
N LEU A 113 -9.34 -11.81 9.94
CA LEU A 113 -10.61 -12.54 9.90
C LEU A 113 -11.26 -12.51 11.28
N THR A 114 -12.54 -12.14 11.35
CA THR A 114 -13.36 -12.19 12.57
C THR A 114 -14.66 -12.92 12.30
N ASN A 115 -15.51 -13.07 13.32
CA ASN A 115 -16.83 -13.69 13.18
C ASN A 115 -17.78 -12.89 12.27
N GLU A 116 -17.54 -11.60 12.08
CA GLU A 116 -18.43 -10.71 11.31
C GLU A 116 -17.80 -10.24 10.00
N LYS A 117 -16.47 -10.13 9.93
CA LYS A 117 -15.79 -9.43 8.85
C LYS A 117 -14.58 -10.20 8.35
N ILE A 118 -14.31 -10.06 7.06
CA ILE A 118 -13.05 -10.41 6.42
C ILE A 118 -12.40 -9.11 5.94
N THR A 119 -11.21 -8.83 6.44
CA THR A 119 -10.37 -7.75 5.95
C THR A 119 -9.40 -8.30 4.92
N ILE A 120 -9.52 -7.82 3.69
CA ILE A 120 -8.71 -8.23 2.55
C ILE A 120 -7.86 -7.07 2.04
N ARG A 121 -6.64 -7.37 1.64
CA ARG A 121 -5.70 -6.42 1.04
C ARG A 121 -5.49 -6.78 -0.43
N PRO A 122 -6.03 -6.00 -1.38
CA PRO A 122 -5.80 -6.25 -2.80
C PRO A 122 -4.30 -6.22 -3.12
N THR A 123 -3.83 -7.16 -3.94
CA THR A 123 -2.43 -7.29 -4.33
C THR A 123 -2.25 -7.04 -5.82
N GLU A 124 -3.01 -7.75 -6.65
CA GLU A 124 -2.97 -7.66 -8.10
C GLU A 124 -4.38 -7.66 -8.69
N ILE A 125 -4.61 -6.82 -9.69
CA ILE A 125 -5.90 -6.71 -10.39
C ILE A 125 -5.69 -7.10 -11.84
N ILE A 126 -6.44 -8.08 -12.32
CA ILE A 126 -6.39 -8.51 -13.71
C ILE A 126 -7.50 -7.81 -14.48
N LEU A 127 -7.08 -7.09 -15.53
CA LEU A 127 -7.95 -6.48 -16.51
C LEU A 127 -7.97 -7.34 -17.76
N GLN A 128 -9.14 -7.46 -18.40
CA GLN A 128 -9.29 -8.25 -19.61
C GLN A 128 -10.40 -7.68 -20.49
N ASN A 129 -10.30 -7.86 -21.81
CA ASN A 129 -11.36 -7.58 -22.77
C ASN A 129 -11.99 -8.86 -23.36
N TYR A 130 -12.96 -8.72 -24.25
CA TYR A 130 -13.66 -9.86 -24.86
C TYR A 130 -12.75 -10.74 -25.74
N GLU A 131 -11.62 -10.20 -26.21
CA GLU A 131 -10.59 -10.91 -26.99
C GLU A 131 -9.65 -11.72 -26.09
N ASN A 132 -9.90 -11.74 -24.78
CA ASN A 132 -9.03 -12.33 -23.75
C ASN A 132 -7.64 -11.71 -23.66
N ILE A 133 -7.44 -10.52 -24.23
CA ILE A 133 -6.21 -9.75 -24.01
C ILE A 133 -6.26 -9.20 -22.61
N SER A 134 -5.20 -9.43 -21.83
CA SER A 134 -5.15 -9.08 -20.42
C SER A 134 -4.02 -8.12 -20.10
N SER A 135 -4.14 -7.44 -18.97
CA SER A 135 -3.05 -6.72 -18.33
C SER A 135 -3.23 -6.77 -16.83
N LYS A 136 -2.11 -6.73 -16.11
CA LYS A 136 -2.10 -6.74 -14.66
C LYS A 136 -1.88 -5.33 -14.12
N ILE A 137 -2.64 -4.95 -13.10
CA ILE A 137 -2.33 -3.82 -12.24
C ILE A 137 -1.74 -4.35 -10.93
N ASP A 138 -0.55 -3.86 -10.61
CA ASP A 138 0.03 -3.95 -9.29
C ASP A 138 -0.63 -2.91 -8.36
N PHE A 139 -1.40 -3.39 -7.38
CA PHE A 139 -2.24 -2.52 -6.55
C PHE A 139 -1.41 -1.49 -5.77
N ALA A 140 -0.30 -1.93 -5.17
CA ALA A 140 0.54 -1.07 -4.33
C ALA A 140 1.29 -0.03 -5.18
N GLU A 141 1.84 -0.43 -6.34
CA GLU A 141 2.51 0.52 -7.25
C GLU A 141 1.55 1.61 -7.71
N ARG A 142 0.35 1.22 -8.15
CA ARG A 142 -0.63 2.19 -8.64
C ARG A 142 -1.18 3.09 -7.53
N LEU A 143 -1.43 2.53 -6.34
CA LEU A 143 -1.89 3.32 -5.19
C LEU A 143 -0.84 4.34 -4.73
N GLN A 144 0.45 3.99 -4.78
CA GLN A 144 1.53 4.92 -4.45
C GLN A 144 1.59 6.14 -5.39
N LEU A 145 1.24 5.95 -6.67
CA LEU A 145 1.12 7.06 -7.63
C LEU A 145 -0.07 7.96 -7.27
N VAL A 146 -1.19 7.39 -6.81
CA VAL A 146 -2.33 8.15 -6.31
C VAL A 146 -1.95 8.97 -5.08
N PHE A 147 -1.20 8.40 -4.13
CA PHE A 147 -0.69 9.15 -2.97
C PHE A 147 0.24 10.28 -3.37
N SER A 148 1.13 10.04 -4.35
CA SER A 148 2.04 11.06 -4.87
C SER A 148 1.26 12.24 -5.49
N LEU A 149 0.16 11.95 -6.19
CA LEU A 149 -0.74 12.98 -6.71
C LEU A 149 -1.38 13.79 -5.58
N TRP A 150 -1.87 13.14 -4.52
CA TRP A 150 -2.45 13.84 -3.36
C TRP A 150 -1.44 14.77 -2.69
N ASP A 151 -0.22 14.28 -2.46
CA ASP A 151 0.86 15.05 -1.82
C ASP A 151 1.21 16.31 -2.64
N VAL A 152 1.35 16.18 -3.96
CA VAL A 152 1.66 17.33 -4.83
C VAL A 152 0.55 18.36 -4.82
N VAL A 153 -0.71 17.94 -4.91
CA VAL A 153 -1.86 18.88 -4.89
C VAL A 153 -2.00 19.56 -3.54
N LYS A 154 -1.82 18.85 -2.43
CA LYS A 154 -1.92 19.40 -1.07
C LYS A 154 -0.86 20.45 -0.78
N ASN A 155 0.35 20.27 -1.31
CA ASN A 155 1.47 21.19 -1.12
C ASN A 155 1.55 22.29 -2.19
N SER A 156 0.64 22.29 -3.18
CA SER A 156 0.59 23.34 -4.20
C SER A 156 0.00 24.63 -3.63
N SER A 157 0.68 25.75 -3.87
CA SER A 157 0.23 27.10 -3.50
C SER A 157 -0.92 27.61 -4.39
N THR A 158 -1.20 26.96 -5.53
CA THR A 158 -2.27 27.35 -6.46
C THR A 158 -3.60 26.73 -6.04
N LYS A 159 -4.41 27.52 -5.34
CA LYS A 159 -5.61 27.06 -4.61
C LYS A 159 -6.91 26.95 -5.41
N THR A 160 -6.91 27.03 -6.75
CA THR A 160 -8.17 27.29 -7.47
C THR A 160 -8.23 26.64 -8.86
N ALA A 161 -8.37 25.32 -8.91
CA ALA A 161 -8.90 24.62 -10.07
C ALA A 161 -9.87 23.53 -9.60
N ASP A 162 -11.00 23.33 -10.28
CA ASP A 162 -12.01 22.31 -9.93
C ASP A 162 -11.39 20.91 -9.79
N ILE A 163 -10.34 20.62 -10.56
CA ILE A 163 -9.59 19.37 -10.49
C ILE A 163 -8.89 19.16 -9.14
N ASN A 164 -8.32 20.20 -8.53
CA ASN A 164 -7.70 20.10 -7.20
C ASN A 164 -8.74 19.73 -6.15
N ASN A 165 -9.95 20.32 -6.25
CA ASN A 165 -11.05 20.00 -5.33
C ASN A 165 -11.47 18.54 -5.47
N TYR A 166 -11.56 18.00 -6.69
CA TYR A 166 -11.85 16.58 -6.88
C TYR A 166 -10.74 15.68 -6.32
N ILE A 167 -9.46 16.01 -6.51
CA ILE A 167 -8.33 15.23 -6.00
C ILE A 167 -8.30 15.24 -4.46
N LEU A 168 -8.49 16.41 -3.84
CA LEU A 168 -8.55 16.53 -2.37
C LEU A 168 -9.79 15.84 -1.79
N THR A 169 -10.94 15.95 -2.46
CA THR A 169 -12.16 15.21 -2.07
C THR A 169 -11.95 13.70 -2.19
N HIS A 170 -11.27 13.25 -3.24
CA HIS A 170 -10.91 11.85 -3.44
C HIS A 170 -10.06 11.34 -2.27
N GLU A 171 -8.97 12.04 -1.93
CA GLU A 171 -8.15 11.74 -0.75
C GLU A 171 -8.99 11.63 0.53
N GLN A 172 -9.77 12.66 0.85
CA GLN A 172 -10.60 12.66 2.07
C GLN A 172 -11.63 11.53 2.08
N SER A 173 -12.21 11.20 0.92
CA SER A 173 -13.18 10.11 0.80
C SER A 173 -12.54 8.75 1.02
N VAL A 174 -11.29 8.55 0.57
CA VAL A 174 -10.52 7.33 0.88
C VAL A 174 -10.23 7.23 2.37
N LEU A 175 -9.75 8.31 2.98
CA LEU A 175 -9.40 8.34 4.42
C LEU A 175 -10.59 8.09 5.33
N THR A 176 -11.77 8.59 4.94
CA THR A 176 -13.01 8.46 5.73
C THR A 176 -13.83 7.23 5.36
N GLY A 177 -13.46 6.50 4.31
CA GLY A 177 -14.24 5.37 3.78
C GLY A 177 -15.58 5.78 3.15
N ASN A 178 -15.74 7.04 2.73
CA ASN A 178 -16.97 7.54 2.12
C ASN A 178 -17.05 7.14 0.63
N LEU A 179 -17.63 5.98 0.34
CA LEU A 179 -17.73 5.44 -1.02
C LEU A 179 -18.48 6.34 -2.01
N LYS A 180 -19.50 7.06 -1.54
CA LYS A 180 -20.31 7.93 -2.41
C LYS A 180 -19.51 9.12 -2.91
N GLU A 181 -18.81 9.82 -2.01
CA GLU A 181 -17.94 10.94 -2.41
C GLU A 181 -16.67 10.45 -3.12
N LEU A 182 -16.21 9.23 -2.83
CA LEU A 182 -15.14 8.58 -3.58
C LEU A 182 -15.52 8.36 -5.05
N GLU A 183 -16.68 7.75 -5.33
CA GLU A 183 -17.13 7.54 -6.72
C GLU A 183 -17.34 8.88 -7.43
N LYS A 184 -17.98 9.85 -6.75
CA LYS A 184 -18.27 11.17 -7.32
C LYS A 184 -16.99 11.94 -7.66
N SER A 185 -16.02 11.96 -6.76
CA SER A 185 -14.72 12.62 -6.96
C SER A 185 -13.90 11.95 -8.07
N ALA A 186 -13.82 10.61 -8.09
CA ALA A 186 -13.20 9.85 -9.17
C ALA A 186 -13.85 10.13 -10.53
N ASN A 187 -15.19 10.22 -10.59
CA ASN A 187 -15.91 10.59 -11.80
C ASN A 187 -15.63 12.05 -12.24
N GLY A 188 -15.43 12.97 -11.30
CA GLY A 188 -14.98 14.33 -11.59
C GLY A 188 -13.61 14.35 -12.28
N ILE A 189 -12.66 13.57 -11.76
CA ILE A 189 -11.32 13.41 -12.34
C ILE A 189 -11.39 12.78 -13.74
N ARG A 190 -12.14 11.67 -13.90
CA ARG A 190 -12.35 11.01 -15.22
C ARG A 190 -12.90 11.97 -16.28
N LYS A 191 -13.84 12.84 -15.91
CA LYS A 191 -14.43 13.83 -16.82
C LYS A 191 -13.41 14.89 -17.24
N TYR A 192 -12.56 15.33 -16.32
CA TYR A 192 -11.50 16.29 -16.62
C TYR A 192 -10.46 15.73 -17.60
N THR A 193 -10.08 14.45 -17.45
CA THR A 193 -9.01 13.83 -18.27
C THR A 193 -9.46 13.41 -19.68
N HIS A 194 -10.75 13.58 -19.99
CA HIS A 194 -11.43 13.01 -21.15
C HIS A 194 -11.40 11.47 -21.16
N SER A 195 -12.51 10.82 -21.55
CA SER A 195 -12.75 9.37 -21.46
C SER A 195 -11.79 8.48 -22.28
N GLU A 196 -10.91 9.09 -23.07
CA GLU A 196 -9.96 8.40 -23.95
C GLU A 196 -8.61 8.09 -23.29
N ASN A 197 -8.36 8.56 -22.06
CA ASN A 197 -7.08 8.39 -21.37
C ASN A 197 -7.22 7.66 -20.03
N ASP A 198 -6.12 7.07 -19.56
CA ASP A 198 -5.97 6.65 -18.16
C ASP A 198 -5.96 7.93 -17.29
N PRO A 199 -6.97 8.15 -16.42
CA PRO A 199 -7.08 9.39 -15.65
C PRO A 199 -5.84 9.66 -14.80
N LEU A 200 -5.30 8.63 -14.15
CA LEU A 200 -4.12 8.79 -13.31
C LEU A 200 -2.90 9.20 -14.15
N ARG A 201 -2.69 8.57 -15.32
CA ARG A 201 -1.58 8.93 -16.22
C ARG A 201 -1.65 10.39 -16.63
N GLN A 202 -2.82 10.87 -17.03
CA GLN A 202 -3.01 12.27 -17.41
C GLN A 202 -2.72 13.21 -16.23
N MET A 203 -3.21 12.86 -15.03
CA MET A 203 -2.94 13.67 -13.83
C MET A 203 -1.46 13.72 -13.46
N LEU A 204 -0.75 12.59 -13.49
CA LEU A 204 0.68 12.61 -13.20
C LEU A 204 1.43 13.50 -14.20
N HIS A 205 1.07 13.44 -15.49
CA HIS A 205 1.64 14.32 -16.51
C HIS A 205 1.35 15.81 -16.23
N ASP A 206 0.08 16.17 -16.03
CA ASP A 206 -0.35 17.55 -15.85
C ASP A 206 0.25 18.21 -14.60
N PHE A 207 0.50 17.42 -13.54
CA PHE A 207 1.14 17.86 -12.31
C PHE A 207 2.67 17.68 -12.31
N GLY A 208 3.27 17.28 -13.43
CA GLY A 208 4.73 17.13 -13.57
C GLY A 208 5.35 16.03 -12.69
N ILE A 209 4.55 15.03 -12.31
CA ILE A 209 4.98 13.91 -11.46
C ILE A 209 5.61 12.84 -12.35
N SER A 210 6.91 12.61 -12.14
CA SER A 210 7.68 11.60 -12.88
C SER A 210 8.57 10.78 -11.93
N GLY A 211 8.84 9.52 -12.30
CA GLY A 211 9.74 8.61 -11.57
C GLY A 211 9.78 7.21 -12.19
N ASP A 212 10.64 6.32 -11.70
CA ASP A 212 10.82 4.98 -12.28
C ASP A 212 9.51 4.18 -12.41
N ASN A 213 8.60 4.34 -11.44
CA ASN A 213 7.29 3.68 -11.43
C ASN A 213 6.23 4.36 -12.30
N THR A 214 6.47 5.58 -12.82
CA THR A 214 5.51 6.25 -13.72
C THR A 214 5.55 5.68 -15.14
N TYR A 215 6.60 4.91 -15.49
CA TYR A 215 6.71 4.29 -16.81
C TYR A 215 5.65 3.18 -17.00
N THR A 216 5.54 2.27 -16.03
CA THR A 216 4.55 1.19 -16.07
C THR A 216 3.19 1.65 -15.58
N MET A 217 3.09 2.72 -14.76
CA MET A 217 1.85 3.15 -14.09
C MET A 217 1.24 2.06 -13.18
N GLY A 218 2.08 1.12 -12.73
CA GLY A 218 1.65 -0.12 -12.09
C GLY A 218 0.95 -1.09 -13.04
N ILE A 219 0.93 -0.84 -14.35
CA ILE A 219 0.32 -1.70 -15.36
C ILE A 219 1.40 -2.51 -16.07
N HIS A 220 1.23 -3.84 -16.07
CA HIS A 220 2.19 -4.79 -16.60
C HIS A 220 1.54 -5.65 -17.71
N PRO A 221 2.22 -5.83 -18.86
CA PRO A 221 1.62 -6.39 -20.09
C PRO A 221 1.33 -7.90 -20.02
N GLU A 222 2.03 -8.65 -19.17
CA GLU A 222 1.84 -10.09 -18.98
C GLU A 222 2.04 -10.45 -17.51
N PHE A 223 1.32 -11.46 -17.04
CA PHE A 223 1.48 -12.01 -15.70
C PHE A 223 1.39 -13.54 -15.77
N ALA A 224 2.23 -14.22 -14.99
CA ALA A 224 2.00 -15.63 -14.70
C ALA A 224 0.68 -15.74 -13.92
N GLU A 225 -0.15 -16.73 -14.25
CA GLU A 225 -1.34 -17.01 -13.44
C GLU A 225 -0.92 -17.18 -11.98
N VAL A 226 -1.47 -16.33 -11.11
CA VAL A 226 -1.28 -16.49 -9.67
C VAL A 226 -2.08 -17.71 -9.25
N PRO A 227 -1.46 -18.67 -8.54
CA PRO A 227 -2.16 -19.80 -7.97
C PRO A 227 -3.41 -19.36 -7.20
N GLU A 228 -4.51 -20.08 -7.38
CA GLU A 228 -5.76 -19.79 -6.69
C GLU A 228 -5.61 -20.02 -5.17
N ASP A 229 -4.78 -21.00 -4.81
CA ASP A 229 -4.40 -21.37 -3.46
C ASP A 229 -2.99 -20.88 -3.14
N ASP A 230 -2.83 -20.31 -1.94
CA ASP A 230 -1.56 -19.79 -1.44
C ASP A 230 -1.25 -20.48 -0.10
N ASP A 231 -0.30 -21.41 -0.11
CA ASP A 231 0.06 -22.21 1.08
C ASP A 231 0.75 -21.38 2.16
N ARG A 232 1.16 -20.14 1.85
CA ARG A 232 1.86 -19.26 2.79
C ARG A 232 0.92 -18.78 3.88
N SER A 233 1.47 -18.64 5.08
CA SER A 233 0.74 -18.09 6.22
C SER A 233 0.40 -16.60 6.03
N SER A 234 -0.58 -16.12 6.80
CA SER A 234 -0.96 -14.70 6.76
C SER A 234 0.18 -13.76 7.15
N ASP A 235 1.10 -14.20 8.01
CA ASP A 235 2.21 -13.37 8.50
C ASP A 235 3.37 -13.30 7.50
N GLU A 236 3.63 -14.39 6.76
CA GLU A 236 4.56 -14.37 5.62
C GLU A 236 4.11 -13.38 4.54
N ILE A 237 2.84 -13.43 4.15
CA ILE A 237 2.28 -12.53 3.14
C ILE A 237 2.30 -11.07 3.62
N LYS A 238 1.95 -10.81 4.88
CA LYS A 238 2.07 -9.46 5.47
C LYS A 238 3.50 -8.94 5.35
N SER A 239 4.49 -9.76 5.70
CA SER A 239 5.91 -9.39 5.65
C SER A 239 6.37 -9.05 4.24
N GLU A 240 5.96 -9.84 3.24
CA GLU A 240 6.28 -9.57 1.83
C GLU A 240 5.65 -8.25 1.34
N ILE A 241 4.38 -8.00 1.69
CA ILE A 241 3.69 -6.77 1.32
C ILE A 241 4.38 -5.55 1.94
N ILE A 242 4.79 -5.62 3.21
CA ILE A 242 5.54 -4.54 3.88
C ILE A 242 6.87 -4.29 3.16
N LYS A 243 7.63 -5.35 2.84
CA LYS A 243 8.89 -5.23 2.07
C LYS A 243 8.67 -4.54 0.73
N LYS A 244 7.59 -4.90 0.03
CA LYS A 244 7.21 -4.25 -1.23
C LYS A 244 6.92 -2.76 -1.04
N TRP A 245 6.15 -2.38 -0.03
CA TRP A 245 5.91 -0.95 0.28
C TRP A 245 7.20 -0.19 0.59
N ARG A 246 8.13 -0.80 1.34
CA ARG A 246 9.46 -0.20 1.59
C ARG A 246 10.23 0.06 0.29
N LEU A 247 10.25 -0.92 -0.61
CA LEU A 247 10.89 -0.76 -1.92
C LEU A 247 10.24 0.36 -2.74
N LEU A 248 8.93 0.52 -2.67
CA LEU A 248 8.21 1.59 -3.38
C LEU A 248 8.47 2.97 -2.79
N ALA A 249 8.53 3.08 -1.45
CA ALA A 249 8.78 4.34 -0.75
C ALA A 249 10.17 4.95 -1.06
N VAL A 250 11.15 4.10 -1.38
CA VAL A 250 12.52 4.53 -1.70
C VAL A 250 12.65 5.07 -3.14
N ARG A 251 11.70 4.78 -4.04
CA ARG A 251 11.81 5.13 -5.47
C ARG A 251 11.41 6.59 -5.77
N GLY A 252 12.11 7.20 -6.74
CA GLY A 252 11.76 8.50 -7.33
C GLY A 252 12.37 9.72 -6.64
N ALA A 253 12.14 10.90 -7.22
CA ALA A 253 12.74 12.17 -6.79
C ALA A 253 12.36 12.59 -5.35
N GLY A 254 11.15 12.23 -4.91
CA GLY A 254 10.69 12.47 -3.53
C GLY A 254 11.48 11.66 -2.49
N GLY A 255 11.78 10.40 -2.80
CA GLY A 255 12.59 9.51 -1.95
C GLY A 255 14.03 10.01 -1.80
N GLU A 256 14.63 10.51 -2.88
CA GLU A 256 15.99 11.07 -2.84
C GLU A 256 16.06 12.35 -1.99
N ARG A 257 15.08 13.25 -2.14
CA ARG A 257 14.96 14.43 -1.28
C ARG A 257 14.78 14.04 0.20
N PHE A 258 13.91 13.08 0.49
CA PHE A 258 13.70 12.55 1.84
C PHE A 258 15.00 12.01 2.44
N ARG A 259 15.72 11.16 1.67
CA ARG A 259 16.98 10.56 2.09
C ARG A 259 17.99 11.63 2.49
N ARG A 260 18.18 12.65 1.65
CA ARG A 260 19.06 13.78 1.94
C ARG A 260 18.67 14.51 3.22
N LEU A 261 17.39 14.86 3.38
CA LEU A 261 16.91 15.59 4.57
C LEU A 261 17.08 14.78 5.86
N VAL A 262 16.87 13.46 5.82
CA VAL A 262 17.11 12.59 6.98
C VAL A 262 18.61 12.50 7.30
N HIS A 263 19.48 12.33 6.30
CA HIS A 263 20.93 12.35 6.55
C HIS A 263 21.41 13.66 7.17
N GLU A 264 20.91 14.79 6.70
CA GLU A 264 21.20 16.12 7.24
C GLU A 264 20.71 16.24 8.69
N ALA A 265 19.46 15.83 8.98
CA ALA A 265 18.87 15.93 10.31
C ALA A 265 19.61 15.10 11.38
N TYR A 266 20.05 13.89 11.02
CA TYR A 266 20.77 12.99 11.92
C TYR A 266 22.29 13.17 11.88
N GLY A 267 22.80 14.04 11.00
CA GLY A 267 24.24 14.18 10.76
C GLY A 267 24.90 12.84 10.41
N SER A 268 24.26 12.00 9.58
CA SER A 268 24.74 10.67 9.20
C SER A 268 25.10 9.72 10.38
N LYS A 269 24.44 9.88 11.54
CA LYS A 269 24.54 8.95 12.67
C LYS A 269 23.40 7.95 12.67
N CYS A 270 23.71 6.68 12.97
CA CYS A 270 22.68 5.68 13.20
C CYS A 270 21.95 5.95 14.52
N ILE A 271 20.62 6.03 14.49
CA ILE A 271 19.81 6.29 15.68
C ILE A 271 20.00 5.22 16.78
N PHE A 272 20.12 3.94 16.41
CA PHE A 272 20.22 2.85 17.40
C PHE A 272 21.61 2.66 17.97
N THR A 273 22.66 2.88 17.18
CA THR A 273 24.04 2.52 17.58
C THR A 273 24.94 3.73 17.80
N GLY A 274 24.53 4.92 17.38
CA GLY A 274 25.37 6.13 17.37
C GLY A 274 26.51 6.11 16.35
N SER A 275 26.63 5.06 15.53
CA SER A 275 27.67 4.94 14.51
C SER A 275 27.59 6.12 13.53
N TYR A 276 28.64 6.94 13.47
CA TYR A 276 28.77 8.07 12.55
C TYR A 276 29.52 7.61 11.29
N LEU A 277 28.81 7.51 10.17
CA LEU A 277 29.34 6.96 8.92
C LEU A 277 29.01 7.88 7.73
N PRO A 278 29.55 9.11 7.70
CA PRO A 278 29.27 10.08 6.64
C PRO A 278 29.93 9.67 5.31
N SER A 279 29.53 10.34 4.23
CA SER A 279 30.33 10.35 3.02
C SER A 279 31.61 11.17 3.23
N THR A 280 32.68 10.77 2.56
CA THR A 280 33.97 11.47 2.51
C THR A 280 34.49 11.48 1.07
N ILE A 281 35.61 12.17 0.82
CA ILE A 281 36.25 12.19 -0.50
C ILE A 281 36.66 10.77 -0.94
N LEU A 282 37.08 9.92 0.00
CA LEU A 282 37.50 8.54 -0.27
C LEU A 282 36.33 7.54 -0.25
N ASN A 283 35.18 7.93 0.30
CA ASN A 283 33.98 7.13 0.38
C ASN A 283 32.74 7.98 0.08
N PRO A 284 32.39 8.18 -1.20
CA PRO A 284 31.32 9.10 -1.58
C PRO A 284 29.93 8.64 -1.11
N LEU A 285 29.78 7.36 -0.75
CA LEU A 285 28.52 6.79 -0.25
C LEU A 285 28.57 6.69 1.28
N PRO A 286 27.61 7.28 2.02
CA PRO A 286 27.58 7.11 3.47
C PRO A 286 27.31 5.65 3.85
N GLY A 287 27.82 5.23 5.02
CA GLY A 287 27.59 3.89 5.59
C GLY A 287 26.24 3.73 6.29
N VAL A 288 25.38 4.74 6.16
CA VAL A 288 24.02 4.81 6.72
C VAL A 288 23.01 5.03 5.61
N ASP A 289 21.75 4.69 5.89
CA ASP A 289 20.58 4.91 5.05
C ASP A 289 19.52 5.70 5.80
N ALA A 290 18.65 6.36 5.04
CA ALA A 290 17.38 6.88 5.56
C ALA A 290 16.29 5.83 5.37
N ALA A 291 15.82 5.26 6.47
CA ALA A 291 14.74 4.29 6.48
C ALA A 291 13.41 4.98 6.83
N HIS A 292 12.36 4.66 6.09
CA HIS A 292 11.00 5.04 6.49
C HIS A 292 10.53 4.22 7.69
N ILE A 293 9.91 4.88 8.66
CA ILE A 293 9.21 4.23 9.77
C ILE A 293 7.93 3.58 9.23
N LEU A 294 7.07 4.39 8.58
CA LEU A 294 5.88 3.94 7.86
C LEU A 294 6.06 4.14 6.35
N PRO A 295 6.39 3.09 5.58
CA PRO A 295 6.60 3.18 4.14
C PRO A 295 5.29 3.33 3.33
N TRP A 296 4.14 3.41 4.01
CA TRP A 296 2.81 3.62 3.41
C TRP A 296 2.07 4.85 4.00
N SER A 297 2.80 5.79 4.59
CA SER A 297 2.21 6.97 5.26
C SER A 297 1.59 7.95 4.27
N ILE A 298 0.25 8.05 4.27
CA ILE A 298 -0.55 8.75 3.23
C ILE A 298 -0.24 10.25 3.12
N HIS A 299 0.20 10.92 4.18
CA HIS A 299 0.42 12.38 4.18
C HIS A 299 1.84 12.81 4.55
N ASN A 300 2.67 11.85 4.96
CA ASN A 300 3.95 12.14 5.58
C ASN A 300 5.01 11.12 5.19
N ILE A 301 4.83 10.41 4.06
CA ILE A 301 5.81 9.40 3.62
C ILE A 301 7.21 10.00 3.59
N ASN A 302 7.38 11.17 2.96
CA ASN A 302 8.69 11.81 2.78
C ASN A 302 8.98 12.95 3.77
N LYS A 303 8.37 12.93 4.96
CA LYS A 303 8.73 13.86 6.05
C LYS A 303 9.81 13.27 6.94
N VAL A 304 10.72 14.11 7.45
CA VAL A 304 11.85 13.67 8.29
C VAL A 304 11.39 12.94 9.55
N GLN A 305 10.24 13.32 10.13
CA GLN A 305 9.66 12.64 11.30
C GLN A 305 9.20 11.20 11.00
N ASN A 306 9.03 10.84 9.72
CA ASN A 306 8.80 9.47 9.27
C ASN A 306 10.11 8.77 8.85
N GLY A 307 11.26 9.39 9.10
CA GLY A 307 12.57 8.90 8.72
C GLY A 307 13.50 8.70 9.90
N ILE A 308 14.24 7.60 9.86
CA ILE A 308 15.32 7.32 10.79
C ILE A 308 16.59 7.00 10.02
N CYS A 309 17.72 7.49 10.53
CA CYS A 309 19.03 7.20 9.96
C CYS A 309 19.57 5.90 10.57
N LEU A 310 19.88 4.90 9.75
CA LEU A 310 20.31 3.57 10.21
C LEU A 310 21.57 3.12 9.48
N ASN A 311 22.50 2.48 10.19
CA ASN A 311 23.55 1.72 9.50
C ASN A 311 22.90 0.51 8.77
N LYS A 312 23.61 -0.08 7.80
CA LYS A 312 23.05 -1.14 6.94
C LYS A 312 22.46 -2.33 7.71
N LEU A 313 23.12 -2.76 8.78
CA LEU A 313 22.68 -3.90 9.58
C LEU A 313 21.42 -3.58 10.40
N CYS A 314 21.40 -2.42 11.05
CA CYS A 314 20.23 -1.93 11.77
C CYS A 314 19.06 -1.63 10.82
N HIS A 315 19.33 -1.17 9.60
CA HIS A 315 18.31 -0.94 8.58
C HIS A 315 17.61 -2.23 8.20
N TRP A 316 18.37 -3.27 7.84
CA TRP A 316 17.81 -4.60 7.56
C TRP A 316 17.00 -5.15 8.74
N ALA A 317 17.52 -5.02 9.97
CA ALA A 317 16.86 -5.55 11.15
C ALA A 317 15.56 -4.80 11.47
N PHE A 318 15.53 -3.48 11.29
CA PHE A 318 14.32 -2.67 11.43
C PHE A 318 13.29 -3.01 10.35
N ASP A 319 13.72 -3.11 9.10
CA ASP A 319 12.84 -3.44 7.97
C ASP A 319 12.21 -4.82 8.09
N SER A 320 12.92 -5.75 8.74
CA SER A 320 12.49 -7.13 9.00
C SER A 320 11.70 -7.28 10.32
N GLY A 321 11.48 -6.20 11.07
CA GLY A 321 10.78 -6.23 12.36
C GLY A 321 11.59 -6.83 13.53
N ILE A 322 12.87 -7.16 13.32
CA ILE A 322 13.79 -7.69 14.33
C ILE A 322 14.12 -6.61 15.37
N LEU A 323 14.31 -5.37 14.92
CA LEU A 323 14.42 -4.21 15.80
C LEU A 323 13.10 -3.42 15.77
N ARG A 324 12.53 -3.16 16.94
CA ARG A 324 11.41 -2.23 17.11
C ARG A 324 11.86 -1.05 17.95
N MET A 325 11.37 0.13 17.59
CA MET A 325 11.56 1.35 18.37
C MET A 325 10.28 1.63 19.13
N ASN A 326 10.36 2.19 20.33
CA ASN A 326 9.23 2.66 21.12
C ASN A 326 9.50 4.05 21.66
N PHE A 327 8.45 4.78 22.01
CA PHE A 327 8.55 6.09 22.67
C PHE A 327 7.75 6.08 23.97
N ASP A 328 8.40 6.36 25.08
CA ASP A 328 7.74 6.58 26.36
C ASP A 328 7.46 8.08 26.54
N SER A 329 6.18 8.44 26.53
CA SER A 329 5.73 9.82 26.70
C SER A 329 5.97 10.38 28.11
N LYS A 330 6.10 9.53 29.13
CA LYS A 330 6.35 9.97 30.52
C LYS A 330 7.80 10.39 30.72
N SER A 331 8.72 9.60 30.20
CA SER A 331 10.16 9.86 30.29
C SER A 331 10.71 10.66 29.10
N ASN A 332 9.87 10.91 28.07
CA ASN A 332 10.24 11.55 26.81
C ASN A 332 11.48 10.89 26.18
N GLN A 333 11.48 9.56 26.15
CA GLN A 333 12.62 8.74 25.77
C GLN A 333 12.24 7.69 24.73
N TYR A 334 13.09 7.58 23.70
CA TYR A 334 13.01 6.47 22.75
C TYR A 334 13.77 5.26 23.28
N THR A 335 13.25 4.07 23.01
CA THR A 335 13.92 2.80 23.28
C THR A 335 13.94 1.94 22.03
N VAL A 336 14.92 1.05 21.94
CA VAL A 336 15.00 0.01 20.91
C VAL A 336 15.00 -1.35 21.58
N ASN A 337 14.24 -2.29 21.03
CA ASN A 337 14.15 -3.66 21.54
C ASN A 337 14.04 -4.69 20.42
N VAL A 338 14.36 -5.94 20.75
CA VAL A 338 14.12 -7.13 19.96
C VAL A 338 12.85 -7.79 20.49
N PRO A 339 11.84 -8.07 19.65
CA PRO A 339 10.62 -8.74 20.10
C PRO A 339 10.88 -10.17 20.61
N ASP A 340 10.05 -10.64 21.55
CA ASP A 340 10.26 -11.93 22.23
C ASP A 340 10.33 -13.14 21.28
N ASN A 341 9.50 -13.16 20.22
CA ASN A 341 9.54 -14.23 19.22
C ASN A 341 10.91 -14.33 18.52
N PHE A 342 11.58 -13.21 18.28
CA PHE A 342 12.95 -13.22 17.73
C PHE A 342 13.99 -13.61 18.78
N ILE A 343 13.79 -13.23 20.04
CA ILE A 343 14.64 -13.68 21.16
C ILE A 343 14.55 -15.21 21.30
N ASP A 344 13.36 -15.79 21.16
CA ASP A 344 13.17 -17.23 21.24
C ASP A 344 13.86 -17.95 20.07
N LEU A 345 13.74 -17.44 18.84
CA LEU A 345 14.50 -17.96 17.69
C LEU A 345 16.02 -17.91 17.93
N HIS A 346 16.50 -16.87 18.61
CA HIS A 346 17.91 -16.78 18.99
C HIS A 346 18.31 -17.84 20.03
N ARG A 347 17.51 -18.03 21.09
CA ARG A 347 17.73 -19.06 22.11
C ARG A 347 17.72 -20.47 21.53
N GLU A 348 16.87 -20.70 20.53
CA GLU A 348 16.78 -21.95 19.77
C GLU A 348 17.92 -22.14 18.76
N ASN A 349 18.90 -21.23 18.70
CA ASN A 349 20.02 -21.21 17.75
C ASN A 349 19.57 -21.23 16.27
N LYS A 350 18.36 -20.74 15.97
CA LYS A 350 17.87 -20.59 14.59
C LYS A 350 18.41 -19.34 13.91
N ILE A 351 18.81 -18.33 14.69
CA ILE A 351 19.40 -17.08 14.22
C ILE A 351 20.30 -16.46 15.30
N ASP A 352 21.44 -15.87 14.94
CA ASP A 352 22.25 -15.12 15.91
C ASP A 352 21.83 -13.65 15.93
N LEU A 353 21.24 -13.22 17.07
CA LEU A 353 20.81 -11.84 17.30
C LEU A 353 21.58 -11.19 18.46
N SER A 354 22.70 -11.78 18.89
CA SER A 354 23.50 -11.30 20.03
C SER A 354 23.85 -9.82 19.91
N TYR A 355 24.19 -9.38 18.70
CA TYR A 355 24.47 -7.97 18.40
C TYR A 355 23.28 -7.05 18.69
N PHE A 356 22.08 -7.41 18.24
CA PHE A 356 20.87 -6.61 18.44
C PHE A 356 20.42 -6.62 19.88
N ILE A 357 20.53 -7.76 20.55
CA ILE A 357 20.21 -7.91 21.97
C ILE A 357 21.08 -6.98 22.81
N LYS A 358 22.36 -6.84 22.46
CA LYS A 358 23.32 -5.96 23.17
C LYS A 358 23.02 -4.47 23.03
N ILE A 359 22.43 -4.04 21.91
CA ILE A 359 22.12 -2.62 21.67
C ILE A 359 20.71 -2.22 22.14
N GLN A 360 19.95 -3.13 22.76
CA GLN A 360 18.64 -2.83 23.32
C GLN A 360 18.73 -1.82 24.47
N GLY A 361 17.66 -1.07 24.66
CA GLY A 361 17.50 -0.13 25.77
C GLY A 361 17.22 1.29 25.29
N ALA A 362 17.55 2.26 26.13
CA ALA A 362 17.34 3.68 25.84
C ALA A 362 18.23 4.14 24.68
N ILE A 363 17.61 4.80 23.69
CA ILE A 363 18.32 5.47 22.61
C ILE A 363 18.93 6.76 23.18
N PRO A 364 20.26 6.94 23.09
CA PRO A 364 20.92 8.17 23.52
C PRO A 364 20.38 9.39 22.79
N ARG A 365 20.20 10.50 23.51
CA ARG A 365 19.72 11.76 22.92
C ARG A 365 20.63 12.29 21.81
N ASP A 366 21.93 12.03 21.91
CA ASP A 366 22.94 12.42 20.92
C ASP A 366 22.81 11.68 19.57
N ASN A 367 21.99 10.63 19.53
CA ASN A 367 21.66 9.88 18.31
C ASN A 367 20.41 10.42 17.61
N LEU A 368 19.66 11.33 18.25
CA LEU A 368 18.47 11.97 17.68
C LEU A 368 18.87 13.28 16.95
N PRO A 369 18.00 13.78 16.04
CA PRO A 369 18.21 15.08 15.45
C PRO A 369 18.32 16.19 16.50
N PHE A 370 19.20 17.17 16.25
CA PHE A 370 19.38 18.31 17.14
C PHE A 370 18.09 19.12 17.32
N ASN A 371 17.36 19.32 16.22
CA ASN A 371 16.03 19.92 16.27
C ASN A 371 14.98 18.87 16.66
N GLN A 372 14.30 19.10 17.79
CA GLN A 372 13.25 18.22 18.30
C GLN A 372 12.05 18.10 17.35
N ASP A 373 11.77 19.12 16.55
CA ASP A 373 10.68 19.07 15.56
C ASP A 373 10.94 18.00 14.48
N LEU A 374 12.20 17.59 14.30
CA LEU A 374 12.60 16.56 13.34
C LEU A 374 12.70 15.17 13.95
N TRP A 375 12.36 14.99 15.23
CA TRP A 375 12.38 13.69 15.88
C TRP A 375 11.39 12.71 15.21
N PRO A 376 11.67 11.40 15.27
CA PRO A 376 10.73 10.38 14.86
C PRO A 376 9.34 10.61 15.44
N SER A 377 8.28 10.50 14.66
CA SER A 377 6.92 10.66 15.18
C SER A 377 6.53 9.44 16.04
N PRO A 378 6.15 9.63 17.32
CA PRO A 378 5.64 8.54 18.15
C PRO A 378 4.41 7.84 17.55
N GLU A 379 3.55 8.59 16.85
CA GLU A 379 2.38 8.03 16.16
C GLU A 379 2.80 7.03 15.07
N PHE A 380 3.82 7.38 14.28
CA PHE A 380 4.31 6.50 13.22
C PHE A 380 4.99 5.25 13.78
N ILE A 381 5.71 5.40 14.88
CA ILE A 381 6.35 4.29 15.58
C ILE A 381 5.30 3.32 16.12
N ASN A 382 4.28 3.83 16.80
CA ASN A 382 3.21 2.99 17.35
C ASN A 382 2.49 2.22 16.23
N LYS A 383 2.14 2.90 15.14
CA LYS A 383 1.50 2.27 13.99
C LYS A 383 2.41 1.26 13.27
N PHE A 384 3.71 1.51 13.22
CA PHE A 384 4.68 0.55 12.72
C PHE A 384 4.68 -0.72 13.57
N ASN A 385 4.70 -0.56 14.90
CA ASN A 385 4.70 -1.68 15.84
C ASN A 385 3.39 -2.48 15.83
N GLU A 386 2.24 -1.84 15.60
CA GLU A 386 0.94 -2.51 15.43
C GLU A 386 0.87 -3.37 14.15
N THR A 387 1.76 -3.12 13.19
CA THR A 387 1.77 -3.86 11.91
C THR A 387 2.49 -5.21 12.02
N TRP A 388 3.23 -5.45 13.11
CA TRP A 388 4.12 -6.61 13.30
C TRP A 388 3.86 -7.43 14.55
#